data_AF-A0A7J3C9I5-F1
#
_entry.id   AF-A0A7J3C9I5-F1
#
_cell.length_a   1.000
_cell.length_b   1.000
_cell.length_c   1.000
_cell.angle_alpha   90.00
_cell.angle_beta   90.00
_cell.angle_gamma   90.00
#
_symmetry.space_group_name_H-M   'P 1'
#
loop_
_entity.id
_entity.type
_entity.pdbx_description
1 polymer ?
#
loop_
_entity_poly.entity_id
_entity_poly.type
_entity_poly.pdbx_seq_one_letter_code
_entity_poly.pdbx_strand_id
1 'polypeptide(L)'
;MLYLTGIRTLKGDGKEYEITRDEFTQMFTEIMTEGYSSYRGERVVLPDHFLKKKVDMAELSEILNSVNKKLLSLKLREDQIIEKIITTLDEMEKFDNFLEQKRDETSLFMKYSTNTNDEFSRQMERIVGETRASIKNLESVLEEYVTRNAPNLSRTVGYKVAARLMKSLGGLRNIALTSSSTVQIIGAEKAFFRYKKGRGTPPKHGIIFEIPDIYRAPPDISGKIARAYANAIVKAARADIAGLSSEVDQKLRKRIAEIRSVK
;
A
#
# COMPACT_ATOMS: atom_id res chain seq x y z
N MET A 1 33.66 17.43 -30.75
CA MET A 1 33.25 16.02 -30.48
C MET A 1 33.43 15.78 -29.01
N LEU A 2 32.35 15.38 -28.33
CA LEU A 2 32.31 15.30 -26.88
C LEU A 2 32.35 13.84 -26.40
N TYR A 3 32.93 13.64 -25.24
CA TYR A 3 33.03 12.36 -24.57
C TYR A 3 32.25 12.38 -23.27
N LEU A 4 31.40 11.37 -23.08
CA LEU A 4 30.69 11.16 -21.83
C LEU A 4 31.66 10.52 -20.81
N THR A 5 32.22 11.34 -19.93
CA THR A 5 33.29 10.91 -19.00
C THR A 5 32.81 10.65 -17.57
N GLY A 6 31.65 11.17 -17.19
CA GLY A 6 31.08 10.96 -15.86
C GLY A 6 29.61 11.36 -15.77
N ILE A 7 28.98 11.01 -14.65
CA ILE A 7 27.54 11.22 -14.38
C ILE A 7 27.12 12.71 -14.44
N ARG A 8 28.10 13.62 -14.38
CA ARG A 8 27.88 15.07 -14.40
C ARG A 8 28.78 15.81 -15.37
N THR A 9 29.58 15.11 -16.18
CA THR A 9 30.64 15.76 -16.96
C THR A 9 30.80 15.19 -18.36
N LEU A 10 30.74 16.09 -19.34
CA LEU A 10 31.22 15.86 -20.70
C LEU A 10 32.59 16.52 -20.88
N LYS A 11 33.47 15.89 -21.67
CA LYS A 11 34.76 16.48 -22.05
C LYS A 11 34.91 16.52 -23.55
N GLY A 12 35.40 17.62 -24.08
CA GLY A 12 35.78 17.76 -25.50
C GLY A 12 36.52 19.06 -25.73
N ASP A 13 37.42 19.08 -26.71
CA ASP A 13 38.22 20.26 -27.09
C ASP A 13 38.88 20.99 -25.92
N GLY A 14 39.38 20.22 -24.94
CA GLY A 14 40.07 20.73 -23.75
C GLY A 14 39.17 21.41 -22.71
N LYS A 15 37.84 21.36 -22.88
CA LYS A 15 36.85 21.93 -21.96
C LYS A 15 36.01 20.85 -21.29
N GLU A 16 35.61 21.11 -20.05
CA GLU A 16 34.63 20.30 -19.33
C GLU A 16 33.28 21.03 -19.33
N TYR A 17 32.22 20.28 -19.59
CA TYR A 17 30.85 20.77 -19.54
C TYR A 17 30.11 20.04 -18.43
N GLU A 18 29.46 20.80 -17.56
CA GLU A 18 28.61 20.24 -16.51
C GLU A 18 27.25 19.86 -17.10
N ILE A 19 26.78 18.66 -16.75
CA ILE A 19 25.50 18.10 -17.18
C ILE A 19 24.70 17.60 -15.96
N THR A 20 23.39 17.63 -16.08
CA THR A 20 22.48 17.08 -15.08
C THR A 20 22.41 15.55 -15.16
N ARG A 21 21.86 14.92 -14.10
CA ARG A 21 21.68 13.46 -14.07
C ARG A 21 20.71 12.96 -15.13
N ASP A 22 19.70 13.75 -15.45
CA ASP A 22 18.68 13.37 -16.43
C ASP A 22 19.27 13.44 -17.85
N GLU A 23 20.03 14.51 -18.15
CA GLU A 23 20.80 14.63 -19.39
C GLU A 23 21.81 13.50 -19.53
N PHE A 24 22.53 13.12 -18.47
CA PHE A 24 23.42 11.96 -18.48
C PHE A 24 22.68 10.67 -18.83
N THR A 25 21.53 10.42 -18.18
CA THR A 25 20.78 9.17 -18.35
C THR A 25 20.29 9.06 -19.79
N GLN A 26 19.73 10.14 -20.33
CA GLN A 26 19.29 10.20 -21.71
C GLN A 26 20.44 9.97 -22.70
N MET A 27 21.54 10.71 -22.57
CA MET A 27 22.70 10.56 -23.46
C MET A 27 23.32 9.17 -23.37
N PHE A 28 23.41 8.59 -22.16
CA PHE A 28 23.93 7.24 -21.97
C PHE A 28 23.04 6.19 -22.65
N THR A 29 21.73 6.29 -22.51
CA THR A 29 20.78 5.38 -23.17
C THR A 29 20.84 5.50 -24.70
N GLU A 30 20.90 6.72 -25.23
CA GLU A 30 21.03 6.97 -26.67
C GLU A 30 22.36 6.42 -27.22
N ILE A 31 23.49 6.67 -26.55
CA ILE A 31 24.80 6.13 -26.97
C ILE A 31 24.81 4.61 -26.94
N MET A 32 24.17 3.97 -25.95
CA MET A 32 24.11 2.51 -25.86
C MET A 32 23.20 1.87 -26.92
N THR A 33 22.22 2.62 -27.43
CA THR A 33 21.25 2.11 -28.41
C THR A 33 21.64 2.43 -29.85
N GLU A 34 22.10 3.66 -30.10
CA GLU A 34 22.37 4.23 -31.43
C GLU A 34 23.86 4.45 -31.69
N GLY A 35 24.72 4.22 -30.70
CA GLY A 35 26.18 4.38 -30.79
C GLY A 35 26.68 5.82 -30.63
N TYR A 36 25.79 6.80 -30.51
CA TYR A 36 26.12 8.19 -30.20
C TYR A 36 24.89 8.93 -29.63
N SER A 37 25.12 10.10 -29.06
CA SER A 37 24.08 11.06 -28.70
C SER A 37 24.48 12.46 -29.19
N SER A 38 23.63 13.47 -28.99
CA SER A 38 23.94 14.85 -29.33
C SER A 38 23.74 15.77 -28.13
N TYR A 39 24.70 16.65 -27.88
CA TYR A 39 24.59 17.69 -26.86
C TYR A 39 24.98 19.03 -27.48
N ARG A 40 24.04 19.97 -27.49
CA ARG A 40 24.20 21.31 -28.10
C ARG A 40 24.69 21.27 -29.56
N GLY A 41 24.22 20.28 -30.32
CA GLY A 41 24.60 20.10 -31.73
C GLY A 41 25.93 19.39 -31.96
N GLU A 42 26.68 19.05 -30.90
CA GLU A 42 27.88 18.23 -31.00
C GLU A 42 27.60 16.76 -30.73
N ARG A 43 28.27 15.89 -31.48
CA ARG A 43 28.20 14.44 -31.28
C ARG A 43 28.91 14.03 -29.98
N VAL A 44 28.19 13.30 -29.13
CA VAL A 44 28.67 12.73 -27.87
C VAL A 44 28.85 11.22 -28.04
N VAL A 45 29.98 10.69 -27.61
CA VAL A 45 30.24 9.23 -27.59
C VAL A 45 30.84 8.78 -26.25
N LEU A 46 30.81 7.48 -25.99
CA LEU A 46 31.59 6.90 -24.90
C LEU A 46 33.07 6.81 -25.31
N PRO A 47 34.02 7.10 -24.41
CA PRO A 47 35.43 6.86 -24.66
C PRO A 47 35.73 5.39 -24.97
N ASP A 48 36.73 5.11 -25.83
CA ASP A 48 37.09 3.75 -26.26
C ASP A 48 37.41 2.79 -25.11
N HIS A 49 37.89 3.29 -23.97
CA HIS A 49 38.16 2.48 -22.78
C HIS A 49 36.89 1.98 -22.08
N PHE A 50 35.74 2.64 -22.28
CA PHE A 50 34.43 2.15 -21.82
C PHE A 50 33.89 1.04 -22.73
N LEU A 51 34.13 1.14 -24.05
CA LEU A 51 33.68 0.13 -25.03
C LEU A 51 34.42 -1.22 -24.90
N LYS A 52 35.64 -1.22 -24.33
CA LYS A 52 36.43 -2.45 -24.12
C LYS A 52 35.86 -3.37 -23.03
N LYS A 53 35.06 -2.86 -22.10
CA LYS A 53 34.22 -3.70 -21.25
C LYS A 53 32.90 -3.92 -21.97
N LYS A 54 32.78 -5.02 -22.72
CA LYS A 54 31.46 -5.56 -23.11
C LYS A 54 30.71 -5.88 -21.82
N VAL A 55 29.96 -4.91 -21.31
CA VAL A 55 29.11 -5.17 -20.15
C VAL A 55 27.84 -5.83 -20.65
N ASP A 56 27.56 -7.04 -20.15
CA ASP A 56 26.31 -7.71 -20.45
C ASP A 56 25.16 -6.95 -19.78
N MET A 57 24.27 -6.39 -20.61
CA MET A 57 23.12 -5.62 -20.13
C MET A 57 22.11 -6.49 -19.38
N ALA A 58 22.08 -7.81 -19.63
CA ALA A 58 21.26 -8.75 -18.88
C ALA A 58 21.80 -8.90 -17.45
N GLU A 59 23.12 -9.11 -17.31
CA GLU A 59 23.78 -9.22 -16.01
C GLU A 59 23.66 -7.92 -15.20
N LEU A 60 23.84 -6.76 -15.84
CA LEU A 60 23.61 -5.46 -15.20
C LEU A 60 22.18 -5.30 -14.72
N SER A 61 21.18 -5.65 -15.54
CA SER A 61 19.76 -5.56 -15.16
C SER A 61 19.43 -6.47 -13.98
N GLU A 62 20.00 -7.69 -13.96
CA GLU A 62 19.82 -8.63 -12.87
C GLU A 62 20.45 -8.13 -11.56
N ILE A 63 21.68 -7.59 -11.64
CA ILE A 63 22.35 -6.95 -10.50
C ILE A 63 21.54 -5.74 -10.02
N LEU A 64 21.08 -4.88 -10.93
CA LEU A 64 20.31 -3.69 -10.59
C LEU A 64 18.99 -4.06 -9.90
N ASN A 65 18.31 -5.09 -10.39
CA ASN A 65 17.09 -5.63 -9.79
C ASN A 65 17.36 -6.25 -8.41
N SER A 66 18.45 -6.99 -8.26
CA SER A 66 18.87 -7.58 -6.98
C SER A 66 19.21 -6.49 -5.95
N VAL A 67 19.98 -5.48 -6.37
CA VAL A 67 20.32 -4.31 -5.56
C VAL A 67 19.06 -3.52 -5.19
N ASN A 68 18.14 -3.27 -6.13
CA ASN A 68 16.87 -2.61 -5.85
C ASN A 68 16.01 -3.41 -4.85
N LYS A 69 15.91 -4.73 -5.00
CA LYS A 69 15.22 -5.60 -4.03
C LYS A 69 15.86 -5.50 -2.64
N LYS A 70 17.19 -5.53 -2.55
CA LYS A 70 17.94 -5.35 -1.29
C LYS A 70 17.78 -3.96 -0.70
N LEU A 71 17.80 -2.93 -1.52
CA LEU A 71 17.58 -1.54 -1.09
C LEU A 71 16.16 -1.34 -0.58
N LEU A 72 15.17 -1.96 -1.21
CA LEU A 72 13.80 -1.99 -0.73
C LEU A 72 13.67 -2.74 0.59
N SER A 73 14.33 -3.89 0.74
CA SER A 73 14.33 -4.63 2.00
C SER A 73 15.06 -3.91 3.14
N LEU A 74 16.10 -3.13 2.82
CA LEU A 74 16.83 -2.32 3.80
C LEU A 74 16.12 -0.98 4.13
N LYS A 75 15.28 -0.46 3.23
CA LYS A 75 14.55 0.80 3.42
C LYS A 75 13.19 0.64 4.10
N LEU A 76 12.54 -0.51 4.01
CA LEU A 76 11.19 -0.68 4.54
C LEU A 76 11.23 -1.08 6.01
N ARG A 77 10.82 -0.15 6.88
CA ARG A 77 10.41 -0.52 8.25
C ARG A 77 9.22 -1.47 8.16
N GLU A 78 9.06 -2.37 9.13
CA GLU A 78 7.97 -3.35 9.16
C GLU A 78 6.58 -2.70 8.96
N ASP A 79 6.39 -1.52 9.55
CA ASP A 79 5.21 -0.66 9.41
C ASP A 79 4.87 -0.31 7.95
N GLN A 80 5.90 -0.05 7.13
CA GLN A 80 5.75 0.36 5.73
C GLN A 80 5.43 -0.83 4.82
N ILE A 81 5.77 -2.05 5.23
CA ILE A 81 5.39 -3.26 4.51
C ILE A 81 3.88 -3.45 4.63
N ILE A 82 3.32 -3.34 5.84
CA ILE A 82 1.88 -3.44 6.08
C ILE A 82 1.13 -2.36 5.28
N GLU A 83 1.60 -1.12 5.33
CA GLU A 83 1.02 0.01 4.58
C GLU A 83 0.96 -0.27 3.07
N LYS A 84 2.04 -0.80 2.50
CA LYS A 84 2.09 -1.16 1.09
C LYS A 84 1.14 -2.30 0.76
N ILE A 85 1.18 -3.40 1.52
CA ILE A 85 0.33 -4.56 1.29
C ILE A 85 -1.15 -4.16 1.33
N ILE A 86 -1.59 -3.41 2.34
CA ILE A 86 -2.99 -3.01 2.45
C ILE A 86 -3.39 -2.03 1.34
N THR A 87 -2.48 -1.15 0.91
CA THR A 87 -2.76 -0.22 -0.20
C THR A 87 -2.90 -0.97 -1.52
N THR A 88 -2.02 -1.93 -1.78
CA THR A 88 -2.13 -2.82 -2.93
C THR A 88 -3.41 -3.66 -2.88
N LEU A 89 -3.78 -4.20 -1.71
CA LEU A 89 -5.05 -4.92 -1.54
C LEU A 89 -6.24 -4.02 -1.86
N ASP A 90 -6.29 -2.79 -1.32
CA ASP A 90 -7.37 -1.84 -1.60
C ASP A 90 -7.45 -1.49 -3.11
N GLU A 91 -6.32 -1.42 -3.81
CA GLU A 91 -6.25 -1.18 -5.26
C GLU A 91 -6.71 -2.40 -6.06
N MET A 92 -6.30 -3.61 -5.66
CA MET A 92 -6.71 -4.86 -6.29
C MET A 92 -8.21 -5.14 -6.10
N GLU A 93 -8.76 -4.85 -4.92
CA GLU A 93 -10.21 -4.93 -4.68
C GLU A 93 -10.98 -3.98 -5.58
N LYS A 94 -10.50 -2.74 -5.76
CA LYS A 94 -11.11 -1.80 -6.73
C LYS A 94 -11.03 -2.32 -8.16
N PHE A 95 -9.90 -2.93 -8.51
CA PHE A 95 -9.72 -3.53 -9.83
C PHE A 95 -10.64 -4.74 -10.04
N ASP A 96 -10.82 -5.62 -9.04
CA ASP A 96 -11.78 -6.73 -9.10
C ASP A 96 -13.20 -6.23 -9.33
N ASN A 97 -13.63 -5.22 -8.56
CA ASN A 97 -14.94 -4.59 -8.73
C ASN A 97 -15.10 -3.97 -10.14
N PHE A 98 -14.05 -3.33 -10.66
CA PHE A 98 -14.05 -2.79 -12.02
C PHE A 98 -14.16 -3.89 -13.07
N LEU A 99 -13.43 -4.99 -12.92
CA LEU A 99 -13.50 -6.13 -13.84
C LEU A 99 -14.86 -6.80 -13.81
N GLU A 100 -15.47 -6.98 -12.63
CA GLU A 100 -16.83 -7.52 -12.51
C GLU A 100 -17.83 -6.62 -13.22
N GLN A 101 -17.76 -5.31 -13.01
CA GLN A 101 -18.63 -4.36 -13.70
C GLN A 101 -18.47 -4.49 -15.22
N LYS A 102 -17.24 -4.56 -15.74
CA LYS A 102 -16.98 -4.69 -17.18
C LYS A 102 -17.43 -6.04 -17.74
N ARG A 103 -17.32 -7.12 -16.96
CA ARG A 103 -17.86 -8.42 -17.33
C ARG A 103 -19.38 -8.36 -17.46
N ASP A 104 -20.06 -7.75 -16.50
CA ASP A 104 -21.52 -7.69 -16.47
C ASP A 104 -22.08 -6.80 -17.59
N GLU A 105 -21.46 -5.64 -17.83
CA GLU A 105 -21.75 -4.77 -18.98
C GLU A 105 -21.57 -5.53 -20.31
N THR A 106 -20.45 -6.24 -20.46
CA THR A 106 -20.16 -6.97 -21.71
C THR A 106 -21.08 -8.15 -21.91
N SER A 107 -21.43 -8.88 -20.85
CA SER A 107 -22.42 -9.95 -20.89
C SER A 107 -23.77 -9.45 -21.38
N LEU A 108 -24.17 -8.23 -20.98
CA LEU A 108 -25.39 -7.60 -21.47
C LEU A 108 -25.33 -7.33 -22.98
N PHE A 109 -24.25 -6.76 -23.49
CA PHE A 109 -24.08 -6.51 -24.94
C PHE A 109 -24.04 -7.82 -25.74
N MET A 110 -23.38 -8.85 -25.22
CA MET A 110 -23.29 -10.16 -25.88
C MET A 110 -24.64 -10.86 -26.04
N LYS A 111 -25.60 -10.62 -25.15
CA LYS A 111 -26.98 -11.14 -25.28
C LYS A 111 -27.72 -10.57 -26.49
N TYR A 112 -27.35 -9.38 -26.96
CA TYR A 112 -27.96 -8.74 -28.13
C TYR A 112 -27.17 -9.00 -29.43
N SER A 113 -25.99 -9.61 -29.35
CA SER A 113 -25.17 -9.95 -30.53
C SER A 113 -25.57 -11.31 -31.09
N THR A 114 -25.81 -11.38 -32.41
CA THR A 114 -26.11 -12.62 -33.13
C THR A 114 -24.90 -13.54 -33.32
N ASN A 115 -23.68 -13.04 -33.08
CA ASN A 115 -22.44 -13.81 -33.08
C ASN A 115 -21.86 -13.82 -31.66
N THR A 116 -22.24 -14.81 -30.86
CA THR A 116 -21.76 -14.97 -29.49
C THR A 116 -20.38 -15.63 -29.52
N ASN A 117 -19.32 -14.82 -29.46
CA ASN A 117 -17.97 -15.34 -29.21
C ASN A 117 -17.78 -15.60 -27.71
N ASP A 118 -18.08 -16.84 -27.29
CA ASP A 118 -17.92 -17.34 -25.90
C ASP A 118 -16.46 -17.31 -25.40
N GLU A 119 -15.49 -17.09 -26.30
CA GLU A 119 -14.07 -17.01 -25.96
C GLU A 119 -13.76 -15.79 -25.08
N PHE A 120 -14.38 -14.63 -25.36
CA PHE A 120 -14.16 -13.42 -24.57
C PHE A 120 -14.66 -13.57 -23.14
N SER A 121 -15.87 -14.12 -22.94
CA SER A 121 -16.45 -14.36 -21.61
C SER A 121 -15.57 -15.29 -20.79
N ARG A 122 -15.06 -16.37 -21.41
CA ARG A 122 -14.13 -17.31 -20.76
C ARG A 122 -12.81 -16.65 -20.37
N GLN A 123 -12.25 -15.78 -21.23
CA GLN A 123 -11.04 -15.02 -20.90
C GLN A 123 -11.27 -14.06 -19.73
N MET A 124 -12.40 -13.36 -19.71
CA MET A 124 -12.76 -12.44 -18.61
C MET A 124 -12.94 -13.19 -17.28
N GLU A 125 -13.62 -14.34 -17.29
CA GLU A 125 -13.77 -15.19 -16.11
C GLU A 125 -12.41 -15.65 -15.57
N ARG A 126 -11.48 -16.03 -16.45
CA ARG A 126 -10.13 -16.42 -16.05
C ARG A 126 -9.38 -15.27 -15.37
N ILE A 127 -9.40 -14.07 -15.95
CA ILE A 127 -8.71 -12.89 -15.40
C ILE A 127 -9.29 -12.52 -14.03
N VAL A 128 -10.61 -12.52 -13.88
CA VAL A 128 -11.27 -12.29 -12.58
C VAL A 128 -10.86 -13.35 -11.56
N GLY A 129 -10.85 -14.63 -11.95
CA GLY A 129 -10.42 -15.74 -11.10
C GLY A 129 -8.98 -15.60 -10.62
N GLU A 130 -8.04 -15.28 -11.52
CA GLU A 130 -6.62 -15.07 -11.21
C GLU A 130 -6.40 -13.85 -10.30
N THR A 131 -7.14 -12.77 -10.54
CA THR A 131 -7.10 -11.56 -9.70
C THR A 131 -7.54 -11.88 -8.28
N ARG A 132 -8.67 -12.59 -8.11
CA ARG A 132 -9.18 -13.00 -6.79
C ARG A 132 -8.25 -13.94 -6.06
N ALA A 133 -7.64 -14.88 -6.78
CA ALA A 133 -6.63 -15.77 -6.19
C ALA A 133 -5.43 -14.97 -5.67
N SER A 134 -4.99 -13.96 -6.41
CA SER A 134 -3.89 -13.08 -6.02
C SER A 134 -4.25 -12.21 -4.81
N ILE A 135 -5.48 -11.66 -4.76
CA ILE A 135 -6.00 -10.95 -3.58
C ILE A 135 -5.94 -11.85 -2.35
N LYS A 136 -6.49 -13.06 -2.43
CA LYS A 136 -6.53 -14.02 -1.32
C LYS A 136 -5.13 -14.39 -0.82
N ASN A 137 -4.16 -14.56 -1.73
CA ASN A 137 -2.78 -14.84 -1.36
C ASN A 137 -2.17 -13.65 -0.59
N LEU A 138 -2.40 -12.42 -1.04
CA LEU A 138 -1.92 -11.23 -0.33
C LEU A 138 -2.63 -11.02 1.02
N GLU A 139 -3.92 -11.35 1.12
CA GLU A 139 -4.63 -11.34 2.40
C GLU A 139 -4.01 -12.31 3.40
N SER A 140 -3.66 -13.52 2.97
CA SER A 140 -2.98 -14.51 3.81
C SER A 140 -1.62 -14.01 4.30
N VAL A 141 -0.83 -13.39 3.40
CA VAL A 141 0.46 -12.78 3.77
C VAL A 141 0.28 -11.65 4.77
N LEU A 142 -0.74 -10.80 4.57
CA LEU A 142 -1.07 -9.72 5.49
C LEU A 142 -1.47 -10.28 6.87
N GLU A 143 -2.32 -11.30 6.91
CA GLU A 143 -2.78 -11.93 8.14
C GLU A 143 -1.62 -12.52 8.95
N GLU A 144 -0.73 -13.27 8.30
CA GLU A 144 0.47 -13.82 8.93
C GLU A 144 1.35 -12.71 9.49
N TYR A 145 1.60 -11.67 8.69
CA TYR A 145 2.49 -10.58 9.06
C TYR A 145 1.94 -9.76 10.23
N VAL A 146 0.66 -9.41 10.21
CA VAL A 146 0.01 -8.65 11.29
C VAL A 146 -0.08 -9.49 12.56
N THR A 147 -0.41 -10.78 12.45
CA THR A 147 -0.53 -11.66 13.61
C THR A 147 0.82 -11.91 14.28
N ARG A 148 1.90 -11.97 13.49
CA ARG A 148 3.27 -12.08 14.00
C ARG A 148 3.73 -10.81 14.74
N ASN A 149 3.48 -9.64 14.17
CA ASN A 149 4.04 -8.37 14.70
C ASN A 149 3.12 -7.64 15.69
N ALA A 150 1.81 -7.85 15.61
CA ALA A 150 0.82 -7.24 16.49
C ALA A 150 -0.24 -8.26 16.94
N PRO A 151 0.17 -9.33 17.66
CA PRO A 151 -0.71 -10.43 18.04
C PRO A 151 -1.89 -9.98 18.93
N ASN A 152 -1.68 -9.08 19.89
CA ASN A 152 -2.76 -8.60 20.76
C ASN A 152 -3.77 -7.75 19.98
N LEU A 153 -3.29 -6.86 19.11
CA LEU A 153 -4.14 -6.04 18.27
C LEU A 153 -4.93 -6.89 17.29
N SER A 154 -4.29 -7.85 16.62
CA SER A 154 -4.94 -8.81 15.70
C SER A 154 -6.04 -9.60 16.41
N ARG A 155 -5.79 -10.13 17.63
CA ARG A 155 -6.84 -10.81 18.42
C ARG A 155 -8.01 -9.91 18.81
N THR A 156 -7.75 -8.61 19.00
CA THR A 156 -8.75 -7.66 19.48
C THR A 156 -9.70 -7.20 18.37
N VAL A 157 -9.19 -6.91 17.17
CA VAL A 157 -9.96 -6.30 16.07
C VAL A 157 -9.90 -7.05 14.74
N GLY A 158 -9.11 -8.11 14.64
CA GLY A 158 -8.80 -8.80 13.38
C GLY A 158 -7.67 -8.13 12.60
N TYR A 159 -6.97 -8.91 11.78
CA TYR A 159 -5.80 -8.42 11.03
C TYR A 159 -6.12 -7.30 10.04
N LYS A 160 -7.29 -7.35 9.36
CA LYS A 160 -7.70 -6.32 8.37
C LYS A 160 -7.85 -4.95 9.01
N VAL A 161 -8.62 -4.85 10.10
CA VAL A 161 -8.84 -3.59 10.81
C VAL A 161 -7.54 -3.11 11.45
N ALA A 162 -6.74 -4.02 12.02
CA ALA A 162 -5.43 -3.70 12.56
C ALA A 162 -4.50 -3.09 11.49
N ALA A 163 -4.41 -3.70 10.31
CA ALA A 163 -3.62 -3.21 9.19
C ALA A 163 -4.09 -1.83 8.71
N ARG A 164 -5.40 -1.60 8.60
CA ARG A 164 -5.97 -0.29 8.23
C ARG A 164 -5.65 0.79 9.27
N LEU A 165 -5.72 0.46 10.56
CA LEU A 165 -5.31 1.38 11.63
C LEU A 165 -3.82 1.71 11.55
N MET A 166 -2.97 0.71 11.30
CA MET A 166 -1.53 0.94 11.13
C MET A 166 -1.25 1.83 9.91
N LYS A 167 -1.92 1.60 8.79
CA LYS A 167 -1.85 2.46 7.60
C LYS A 167 -2.21 3.90 7.94
N SER A 168 -3.36 4.12 8.59
CA SER A 168 -3.86 5.47 8.86
C SER A 168 -3.06 6.23 9.91
N LEU A 169 -2.44 5.54 10.87
CA LEU A 169 -1.64 6.17 11.93
C LEU A 169 -0.13 6.14 11.65
N GLY A 170 0.32 5.47 10.58
CA GLY A 170 1.73 5.37 10.21
C GLY A 170 2.53 4.37 11.05
N GLY A 171 1.91 3.25 11.42
CA GLY A 171 2.55 2.11 12.10
C GLY A 171 2.04 1.82 13.50
N LEU A 172 2.40 0.64 14.02
CA LEU A 172 1.95 0.15 15.33
C LEU A 172 2.37 1.08 16.49
N ARG A 173 3.59 1.63 16.43
CA ARG A 173 4.10 2.55 17.46
C ARG A 173 3.24 3.79 17.60
N ASN A 174 2.76 4.34 16.48
CA ASN A 174 1.93 5.53 16.50
C ASN A 174 0.54 5.25 17.08
N ILE A 175 -0.01 4.04 16.87
CA ILE A 175 -1.24 3.61 17.55
C ILE A 175 -1.02 3.61 19.08
N ALA A 176 0.10 3.08 19.55
CA ALA A 176 0.41 2.99 20.98
C ALA A 176 0.57 4.38 21.65
N LEU A 177 1.12 5.36 20.93
CA LEU A 177 1.32 6.72 21.40
C LEU A 177 0.06 7.59 21.32
N THR A 178 -0.88 7.24 20.45
CA THR A 178 -2.10 8.02 20.22
C THR A 178 -3.13 7.80 21.33
N SER A 179 -4.04 8.77 21.53
CA SER A 179 -5.16 8.65 22.45
C SER A 179 -6.27 7.75 21.88
N SER A 180 -7.05 7.12 22.77
CA SER A 180 -8.21 6.32 22.36
C SER A 180 -9.28 7.18 21.67
N SER A 181 -9.45 8.44 22.05
CA SER A 181 -10.38 9.36 21.38
C SER A 181 -10.03 9.59 19.91
N THR A 182 -8.74 9.68 19.58
CA THR A 182 -8.28 9.82 18.18
C THR A 182 -8.46 8.51 17.42
N VAL A 183 -8.08 7.37 18.00
CA VAL A 183 -8.31 6.04 17.41
C VAL A 183 -9.80 5.78 17.15
N GLN A 184 -10.68 6.30 18.01
CA GLN A 184 -12.12 6.15 17.83
C GLN A 184 -12.61 6.76 16.51
N ILE A 185 -12.07 7.90 16.11
CA ILE A 185 -12.57 8.71 14.98
C ILE A 185 -11.65 8.73 13.75
N ILE A 186 -10.53 7.99 13.78
CA ILE A 186 -9.58 7.90 12.67
C ILE A 186 -10.28 7.39 11.40
N GLY A 187 -10.11 8.06 10.26
CA GLY A 187 -10.86 7.85 9.01
C GLY A 187 -12.19 8.60 8.92
N ALA A 188 -12.64 9.27 9.98
CA ALA A 188 -13.80 10.17 9.98
C ALA A 188 -13.39 11.65 10.08
N GLU A 189 -12.16 12.01 9.67
CA GLU A 189 -11.58 13.35 9.80
C GLU A 189 -12.45 14.40 9.12
N LYS A 190 -12.97 14.11 7.93
CA LYS A 190 -13.86 15.03 7.20
C LYS A 190 -15.10 15.38 8.03
N ALA A 191 -15.75 14.39 8.64
CA ALA A 191 -16.92 14.61 9.48
C ALA A 191 -16.55 15.34 10.78
N PHE A 192 -15.44 14.94 11.41
CA PHE A 192 -14.92 15.57 12.62
C PHE A 192 -14.58 17.05 12.41
N PHE A 193 -13.89 17.40 11.31
CA PHE A 193 -13.54 18.78 11.01
C PHE A 193 -14.76 19.64 10.62
N ARG A 194 -15.81 19.06 10.02
CA ARG A 194 -17.09 19.76 9.82
C ARG A 194 -17.74 20.09 11.16
N TYR A 195 -17.80 19.12 12.08
CA TYR A 195 -18.31 19.33 13.43
C TYR A 195 -17.52 20.41 14.18
N LYS A 196 -16.19 20.37 14.11
CA LYS A 196 -15.32 21.40 14.72
C LYS A 196 -15.59 22.81 14.17
N LYS A 197 -16.09 22.93 12.94
CA LYS A 197 -16.55 24.19 12.32
C LYS A 197 -18.01 24.55 12.66
N GLY A 198 -18.59 23.92 13.68
CA GLY A 198 -19.97 24.16 14.14
C GLY A 198 -21.06 23.53 13.28
N ARG A 199 -20.73 22.55 12.40
CA ARG A 199 -21.69 21.94 11.48
C ARG A 199 -21.89 20.46 11.77
N GLY A 200 -23.12 20.09 12.12
CA GLY A 200 -23.54 18.70 12.37
C GLY A 200 -23.13 18.19 13.75
N THR A 201 -23.13 16.87 13.93
CA THR A 201 -22.76 16.18 15.18
C THR A 201 -21.38 15.53 15.08
N PRO A 202 -20.67 15.31 16.20
CA PRO A 202 -19.38 14.62 16.17
C PRO A 202 -19.56 13.17 15.69
N PRO A 203 -18.61 12.62 14.90
CA PRO A 203 -18.66 11.23 14.47
C PRO A 203 -18.49 10.28 15.67
N LYS A 204 -19.28 9.20 15.71
CA LYS A 204 -19.21 8.18 16.78
C LYS A 204 -18.03 7.21 16.60
N HIS A 205 -17.61 6.98 15.37
CA HIS A 205 -16.57 6.03 14.99
C HIS A 205 -15.99 6.40 13.63
N GLY A 206 -14.77 5.96 13.35
CA GLY A 206 -14.13 6.01 12.04
C GLY A 206 -13.93 4.61 11.45
N ILE A 207 -12.70 4.23 11.09
CA ILE A 207 -12.33 2.93 10.49
C ILE A 207 -12.81 1.76 11.34
N ILE A 208 -12.80 1.91 12.67
CA ILE A 208 -13.26 0.87 13.59
C ILE A 208 -14.74 0.50 13.41
N PHE A 209 -15.53 1.26 12.64
CA PHE A 209 -16.90 0.90 12.27
C PHE A 209 -16.97 -0.42 11.50
N GLU A 210 -15.90 -0.82 10.80
CA GLU A 210 -15.81 -2.09 10.08
C GLU A 210 -15.89 -3.32 11.01
N ILE A 211 -15.67 -3.12 12.31
CA ILE A 211 -15.76 -4.21 13.29
C ILE A 211 -17.24 -4.64 13.43
N PRO A 212 -17.57 -5.93 13.26
CA PRO A 212 -18.95 -6.41 13.27
C PRO A 212 -19.74 -6.04 14.52
N ASP A 213 -19.09 -6.02 15.70
CA ASP A 213 -19.71 -5.65 16.96
C ASP A 213 -20.15 -4.18 17.03
N ILE A 214 -19.53 -3.30 16.24
CA ILE A 214 -19.92 -1.88 16.12
C ILE A 214 -20.92 -1.71 14.98
N TYR A 215 -20.62 -2.25 13.79
CA TYR A 215 -21.48 -2.15 12.61
C TYR A 215 -22.91 -2.65 12.86
N ARG A 216 -23.05 -3.79 13.55
CA ARG A 216 -24.34 -4.43 13.83
C ARG A 216 -25.05 -3.87 15.06
N ALA A 217 -24.41 -2.98 15.82
CA ALA A 217 -24.98 -2.45 17.05
C ALA A 217 -26.02 -1.35 16.78
N PRO A 218 -27.11 -1.29 17.57
CA PRO A 218 -28.06 -0.18 17.53
C PRO A 218 -27.36 1.19 17.71
N PRO A 219 -27.88 2.26 17.08
CA PRO A 219 -27.25 3.59 17.12
C PRO A 219 -26.99 4.14 18.53
N ASP A 220 -27.79 3.75 19.52
CA ASP A 220 -27.69 4.25 20.90
C ASP A 220 -26.51 3.66 21.66
N ILE A 221 -26.13 2.42 21.34
CA ILE A 221 -25.03 1.71 22.01
C ILE A 221 -23.77 1.63 21.15
N SER A 222 -23.86 1.82 19.83
CA SER A 222 -22.72 1.73 18.91
C SER A 222 -21.57 2.67 19.31
N GLY A 223 -21.87 3.88 19.79
CA GLY A 223 -20.87 4.82 20.29
C GLY A 223 -20.19 4.36 21.59
N LYS A 224 -20.92 3.66 22.49
CA LYS A 224 -20.35 3.08 23.72
C LYS A 224 -19.41 1.93 23.38
N ILE A 225 -19.81 1.07 22.43
CA ILE A 225 -19.00 -0.06 21.94
C ILE A 225 -17.76 0.45 21.22
N ALA A 226 -17.89 1.43 20.32
CA ALA A 226 -16.76 2.05 19.62
C ALA A 226 -15.72 2.63 20.59
N ARG A 227 -16.15 3.30 21.66
CA ARG A 227 -15.25 3.80 22.71
C ARG A 227 -14.53 2.67 23.47
N ALA A 228 -15.23 1.56 23.75
CA ALA A 228 -14.63 0.39 24.38
C ALA A 228 -13.55 -0.23 23.48
N TYR A 229 -13.81 -0.37 22.18
CA TYR A 229 -12.84 -0.83 21.19
C TYR A 229 -11.63 0.10 21.09
N ALA A 230 -11.84 1.42 20.99
CA ALA A 230 -10.73 2.36 20.87
C ALA A 230 -9.78 2.32 22.08
N ASN A 231 -10.33 2.15 23.29
CA ASN A 231 -9.53 1.94 24.49
C ASN A 231 -8.77 0.60 24.47
N ALA A 232 -9.41 -0.47 23.99
CA ALA A 232 -8.80 -1.78 23.86
C ALA A 232 -7.66 -1.78 22.81
N ILE A 233 -7.87 -1.15 21.65
CA ILE A 233 -6.88 -1.00 20.58
C ILE A 233 -5.60 -0.36 21.09
N VAL A 234 -5.70 0.79 21.78
CA VAL A 234 -4.51 1.48 22.31
C VAL A 234 -3.77 0.62 23.34
N LYS A 235 -4.50 -0.10 24.20
CA LYS A 235 -3.90 -1.01 25.18
C LYS A 235 -3.22 -2.22 24.52
N ALA A 236 -3.88 -2.82 23.54
CA ALA A 236 -3.34 -3.94 22.78
C ALA A 236 -2.08 -3.53 22.01
N ALA A 237 -2.10 -2.37 21.33
CA ALA A 237 -0.93 -1.85 20.63
C ALA A 237 0.25 -1.57 21.56
N ARG A 238 0.00 -1.05 22.76
CA ARG A 238 1.05 -0.87 23.79
C ARG A 238 1.62 -2.19 24.28
N ALA A 239 0.77 -3.22 24.46
CA ALA A 239 1.22 -4.55 24.84
C ALA A 239 2.07 -5.19 23.73
N ASP A 240 1.67 -5.04 22.45
CA ASP A 240 2.44 -5.52 21.30
C ASP A 240 3.82 -4.85 21.21
N ILE A 241 3.90 -3.53 21.36
CA ILE A 241 5.19 -2.80 21.40
C ILE A 241 6.07 -3.25 22.56
N ALA A 242 5.48 -3.62 23.70
CA ALA A 242 6.19 -4.14 24.86
C ALA A 242 6.54 -5.63 24.74
N GLY A 243 6.07 -6.33 23.69
CA GLY A 243 6.25 -7.79 23.54
C GLY A 243 5.50 -8.62 24.58
N LEU A 244 4.45 -8.07 25.20
CA LEU A 244 3.70 -8.72 26.27
C LEU A 244 2.41 -9.35 25.74
N SER A 245 2.08 -10.56 26.22
CA SER A 245 0.74 -11.10 26.02
C SER A 245 -0.24 -10.39 26.95
N SER A 246 -1.38 -9.95 26.41
CA SER A 246 -2.43 -9.27 27.16
C SER A 246 -3.79 -9.92 26.94
N GLU A 247 -4.63 -9.88 27.98
CA GLU A 247 -6.03 -10.33 27.96
C GLU A 247 -7.00 -9.18 27.63
N VAL A 248 -6.56 -8.22 26.83
CA VAL A 248 -7.35 -7.03 26.48
C VAL A 248 -8.62 -7.42 25.73
N ASP A 249 -8.55 -8.45 24.89
CA ASP A 249 -9.68 -9.02 24.14
C ASP A 249 -10.75 -9.60 25.08
N GLN A 250 -10.35 -10.32 26.13
CA GLN A 250 -11.28 -10.89 27.10
C GLN A 250 -12.01 -9.79 27.89
N LYS A 251 -11.26 -8.78 28.34
CA LYS A 251 -11.82 -7.61 29.07
C LYS A 251 -12.76 -6.82 28.17
N LEU A 252 -12.44 -6.67 26.88
CA LEU A 252 -13.30 -6.01 25.90
C LEU A 252 -14.61 -6.78 25.71
N ARG A 253 -14.56 -8.11 25.53
CA ARG A 253 -15.76 -8.94 25.38
C ARG A 253 -16.71 -8.81 26.58
N LYS A 254 -16.18 -8.85 27.80
CA LYS A 254 -16.97 -8.62 29.03
C LYS A 254 -17.64 -7.24 29.01
N ARG A 255 -16.89 -6.19 28.66
CA ARG A 255 -17.42 -4.83 28.58
C ARG A 255 -18.50 -4.67 27.51
N ILE A 256 -18.37 -5.33 26.36
CA ILE A 256 -19.39 -5.31 25.30
C ILE A 256 -20.67 -6.01 25.77
N ALA A 257 -20.54 -7.14 26.48
CA ALA A 257 -21.68 -7.84 27.05
C ALA A 257 -22.45 -6.98 28.05
N GLU A 258 -21.75 -6.27 28.95
CA GLU A 258 -22.34 -5.29 29.87
C GLU A 258 -23.08 -4.17 29.13
N ILE A 259 -22.50 -3.63 28.05
CA ILE A 259 -23.16 -2.56 27.27
C ILE A 259 -24.45 -3.07 26.61
N ARG A 260 -24.48 -4.34 26.19
CA ARG A 260 -25.66 -4.97 25.57
C ARG A 260 -26.74 -5.33 26.59
N SER A 261 -26.38 -5.59 27.86
CA SER A 261 -27.34 -5.97 28.91
C SER A 261 -28.06 -4.80 29.57
N VAL A 262 -27.52 -3.58 29.50
CA VAL A 262 -28.13 -2.35 30.06
C VAL A 262 -29.20 -1.79 29.11
N LYS A 263 -30.09 -2.64 28.61
CA LYS A 263 -31.26 -2.25 27.80
C LYS A 263 -32.47 -2.02 28.67
#